data_AF-A0A923KJH8-F1
#
_entry.id   AF-A0A923KJH8-F1
#
_cell.length_a   1.000
_cell.length_b   1.000
_cell.length_c   1.000
_cell.angle_alpha   90.00
_cell.angle_beta   90.00
_cell.angle_gamma   90.00
#
_symmetry.space_group_name_H-M   'P 1'
#
loop_
_entity.id
_entity.type
_entity.pdbx_description
1 polymer ?
#
loop_
_entity_poly.entity_id
_entity_poly.type
_entity_poly.pdbx_seq_one_letter_code
_entity_poly.pdbx_strand_id
1 'polypeptide(L)'
;MSKLLRSYANIANELRAAGFSVEEITQIKIDVVHYEKMRDEVKLASGDYLDMKRFEPAMRHLLDMYIRAEGSEKLIDFEELGLIQLIVEKGNDALEELPDGIKSNPEAMAETIENNMRKTIIDENPVNPKYYERMSELLDAIIEERRNQVINYQEYLEKIKSLARKVLRPQGDAKNPYPTSIDTQAKRALFDNLESDEVLANKIDAAIRYTKKADWVGDRFKEREIANAIREEAAGYNVDIAAVLELAKNQRDYQ
;
A
#
# COMPACT_ATOMS: atom_id res chain seq x y z
N MET A 1 13.57 18.30 -3.25
CA MET A 1 14.65 17.33 -3.57
C MET A 1 14.93 17.19 -5.06
N SER A 2 13.92 17.04 -5.91
CA SER A 2 14.08 16.99 -7.39
C SER A 2 14.89 18.17 -7.97
N LYS A 3 14.80 19.36 -7.36
CA LYS A 3 15.60 20.54 -7.73
C LYS A 3 17.11 20.33 -7.52
N LEU A 4 17.54 19.66 -6.44
CA LEU A 4 18.94 19.41 -6.13
C LEU A 4 19.60 18.52 -7.18
N LEU A 5 19.02 17.34 -7.43
CA LEU A 5 19.53 16.38 -8.42
C LEU A 5 19.56 16.97 -9.83
N ARG A 6 18.53 17.73 -10.21
CA ARG A 6 18.48 18.40 -11.51
C ARG A 6 19.52 19.51 -11.64
N SER A 7 19.70 20.32 -10.60
CA SER A 7 20.73 21.36 -10.58
C SER A 7 22.13 20.77 -10.63
N TYR A 8 22.39 19.68 -9.89
CA TYR A 8 23.66 18.98 -9.93
C TYR A 8 23.96 18.42 -11.32
N ALA A 9 23.01 17.71 -11.92
CA ALA A 9 23.16 17.16 -13.27
C ALA A 9 23.49 18.21 -14.33
N ASN A 10 22.87 19.39 -14.25
CA ASN A 10 23.09 20.46 -15.21
C ASN A 10 24.51 21.03 -15.15
N ILE A 11 25.20 20.97 -14.00
CA ILE A 11 26.52 21.57 -13.81
C ILE A 11 27.63 20.53 -13.62
N ALA A 12 27.32 19.26 -13.37
CA ALA A 12 28.28 18.25 -12.92
C ALA A 12 29.52 18.13 -13.83
N ASN A 13 29.35 18.23 -15.15
CA ASN A 13 30.46 18.20 -16.12
C ASN A 13 31.22 19.53 -16.24
N GLU A 14 30.64 20.63 -15.77
CA GLU A 14 31.16 21.98 -15.89
C GLU A 14 31.67 22.55 -14.56
N LEU A 15 31.55 21.82 -13.44
CA LEU A 15 31.96 22.31 -12.11
C LEU A 15 33.40 22.82 -12.09
N ARG A 16 34.33 22.13 -12.78
CA ARG A 16 35.72 22.58 -12.86
C ARG A 16 35.88 23.87 -13.67
N ALA A 17 35.09 24.03 -14.73
CA ALA A 17 35.07 25.25 -15.55
C ALA A 17 34.36 26.41 -14.84
N ALA A 18 33.43 26.11 -13.93
CA ALA A 18 32.74 27.07 -13.08
C ALA A 18 33.59 27.55 -11.88
N GLY A 19 34.83 27.06 -11.74
CA GLY A 19 35.79 27.54 -10.74
C GLY A 19 35.85 26.72 -9.45
N PHE A 20 35.15 25.57 -9.37
CA PHE A 20 35.22 24.70 -8.20
C PHE A 20 36.54 23.92 -8.14
N SER A 21 37.07 23.78 -6.93
CA SER A 21 38.24 22.94 -6.65
C SER A 21 37.88 21.45 -6.77
N VAL A 22 38.90 20.59 -6.89
CA VAL A 22 38.67 19.13 -6.95
C VAL A 22 38.03 18.64 -5.65
N GLU A 23 38.45 19.18 -4.51
CA GLU A 23 37.92 18.88 -3.18
C GLU A 23 36.45 19.30 -3.07
N GLU A 24 36.08 20.48 -3.55
CA GLU A 24 34.70 20.95 -3.56
C GLU A 24 33.80 20.08 -4.46
N ILE A 25 34.29 19.69 -5.64
CA ILE A 25 33.57 18.78 -6.54
C ILE A 25 33.31 17.43 -5.85
N THR A 26 34.32 16.90 -5.16
CA THR A 26 34.18 15.66 -4.38
C THR A 26 33.17 15.82 -3.25
N GLN A 27 33.21 16.94 -2.51
CA GLN A 27 32.28 17.19 -1.42
C GLN A 27 30.84 17.32 -1.92
N ILE A 28 30.60 18.08 -3.00
CA ILE A 28 29.27 18.22 -3.60
C ILE A 28 28.74 16.85 -4.03
N LYS A 29 29.59 16.00 -4.61
CA LYS A 29 29.18 14.64 -4.97
C LYS A 29 28.78 13.82 -3.74
N ILE A 30 29.55 13.88 -2.65
CA ILE A 30 29.23 13.20 -1.39
C ILE A 30 27.89 13.70 -0.83
N ASP A 31 27.68 15.01 -0.81
CA ASP A 31 26.47 15.61 -0.29
C ASP A 31 25.24 15.19 -1.10
N VAL A 32 25.33 15.23 -2.44
CA VAL A 32 24.23 14.80 -3.31
C VAL A 32 23.87 13.34 -3.07
N VAL A 33 24.86 12.45 -2.90
CA VAL A 33 24.62 11.04 -2.56
C VAL A 33 23.98 10.89 -1.19
N HIS A 34 24.46 11.62 -0.17
CA HIS A 34 23.92 11.56 1.18
C HIS A 34 22.44 11.98 1.22
N TYR A 35 22.14 13.11 0.59
CA TYR A 35 20.80 13.67 0.48
C TYR A 35 19.85 12.76 -0.29
N GLU A 36 20.35 12.08 -1.32
CA GLU A 36 19.57 11.12 -2.07
C GLU A 36 19.21 9.87 -1.24
N LYS A 37 20.17 9.30 -0.52
CA LYS A 37 19.89 8.20 0.43
C LYS A 37 18.87 8.59 1.50
N MET A 38 18.99 9.79 2.07
CA MET A 38 18.01 10.28 3.05
C MET A 38 16.61 10.42 2.45
N ARG A 39 16.49 10.82 1.17
CA ARG A 39 15.20 10.88 0.48
C ARG A 39 14.57 9.49 0.41
N ASP A 40 15.35 8.47 0.07
CA ASP A 40 14.84 7.11 -0.10
C ASP A 40 14.43 6.49 1.23
N GLU A 41 15.20 6.74 2.28
CA GLU A 41 14.84 6.42 3.65
C GLU A 41 13.50 7.04 4.05
N VAL A 42 13.32 8.35 3.83
CA VAL A 42 12.05 9.04 4.14
C VAL A 42 10.90 8.51 3.29
N LYS A 43 11.14 8.21 2.00
CA LYS A 43 10.15 7.64 1.07
C LYS A 43 9.66 6.28 1.58
N LEU A 44 10.58 5.40 1.96
CA LEU A 44 10.25 4.09 2.51
C LEU A 44 9.58 4.22 3.89
N ALA A 45 10.14 5.01 4.80
CA ALA A 45 9.65 5.15 6.17
C ALA A 45 8.23 5.74 6.26
N SER A 46 7.91 6.68 5.36
CA SER A 46 6.58 7.30 5.35
C SER A 46 5.50 6.39 4.77
N GLY A 47 5.87 5.43 3.91
CA GLY A 47 4.94 4.75 3.00
C GLY A 47 4.27 5.72 2.00
N ASP A 48 4.49 7.03 2.13
CA ASP A 48 3.80 8.05 1.36
C ASP A 48 4.55 8.33 0.07
N TYR A 49 4.44 7.36 -0.84
CA TYR A 49 4.89 7.50 -2.21
C TYR A 49 4.10 8.65 -2.86
N LEU A 50 4.65 9.87 -2.83
CA LEU A 50 4.27 10.90 -3.80
C LEU A 50 4.41 10.23 -5.18
N ASP A 51 3.40 10.31 -6.06
CA ASP A 51 3.43 9.67 -7.38
C ASP A 51 4.55 10.27 -8.24
N MET A 52 5.76 9.79 -8.01
CA MET A 52 6.98 10.24 -8.64
C MET A 52 7.24 9.47 -9.93
N LYS A 53 6.35 8.58 -10.39
CA LYS A 53 6.48 7.88 -11.68
C LYS A 53 6.71 8.83 -12.86
N ARG A 54 6.23 10.08 -12.75
CA ARG A 54 6.50 11.16 -13.73
C ARG A 54 7.93 11.74 -13.68
N PHE A 55 8.63 11.60 -12.56
CA PHE A 55 9.95 12.18 -12.29
C PHE A 55 11.07 11.13 -12.18
N GLU A 56 10.72 9.88 -11.87
CA GLU A 56 11.59 8.71 -11.74
C GLU A 56 12.53 8.51 -12.94
N PRO A 57 12.08 8.48 -14.23
CA PRO A 57 12.97 8.11 -15.33
C PRO A 57 14.09 9.11 -15.58
N ALA A 58 13.77 10.41 -15.49
CA ALA A 58 14.76 11.47 -15.64
C ALA A 58 15.74 11.48 -14.47
N MET A 59 15.24 11.29 -13.24
CA MET A 59 16.08 11.27 -12.04
C MET A 59 16.98 10.02 -11.99
N ARG A 60 16.48 8.87 -12.45
CA ARG A 60 17.22 7.61 -12.60
C ARG A 60 18.37 7.73 -13.59
N HIS A 61 18.12 8.31 -14.76
CA HIS A 61 19.20 8.61 -15.73
C HIS A 61 20.28 9.52 -15.12
N LEU A 62 19.92 10.47 -14.25
CA LEU A 62 20.88 11.34 -13.57
C LEU A 62 21.69 10.60 -12.50
N LEU A 63 21.06 9.66 -11.78
CA LEU A 63 21.75 8.79 -10.85
C LEU A 63 22.72 7.88 -11.60
N ASP A 64 22.28 7.17 -12.62
CA ASP A 64 23.12 6.25 -13.40
C ASP A 64 24.33 6.93 -14.05
N MET A 65 24.17 8.18 -14.51
CA MET A 65 25.26 8.93 -15.14
C MET A 65 26.34 9.40 -14.16
N TYR A 66 25.95 9.87 -12.97
CA TYR A 66 26.86 10.62 -12.08
C TYR A 66 27.13 9.92 -10.74
N ILE A 67 26.24 9.02 -10.34
CA ILE A 67 26.19 8.32 -9.07
C ILE A 67 25.97 6.83 -9.37
N ARG A 68 27.06 6.13 -9.78
CA ARG A 68 27.11 4.67 -9.63
C ARG A 68 27.18 4.36 -8.13
N ALA A 69 26.04 4.40 -7.46
CA ALA A 69 25.89 3.88 -6.12
C ALA A 69 25.29 2.48 -6.26
N GLU A 70 26.03 1.46 -5.84
CA GLU A 70 25.61 0.04 -5.83
C GLU A 70 24.28 -0.21 -5.05
N GLY A 71 23.70 0.81 -4.42
CA GLY A 71 22.40 0.75 -3.73
C GLY A 71 21.17 1.03 -4.61
N SER A 72 21.31 1.58 -5.82
CA SER A 72 20.17 1.97 -6.66
C SER A 72 19.35 0.79 -7.21
N GLU A 73 19.96 -0.40 -7.36
CA GLU A 73 19.26 -1.57 -7.89
C GLU A 73 18.27 -2.17 -6.88
N LYS A 74 18.56 -2.10 -5.58
CA LYS A 74 17.74 -2.72 -4.52
C LYS A 74 16.44 -1.96 -4.26
N LEU A 75 16.39 -0.67 -4.56
CA LEU A 75 15.22 0.19 -4.35
C LEU A 75 14.12 -0.03 -5.42
N ILE A 76 14.47 -0.62 -6.56
CA ILE A 76 13.55 -0.87 -7.68
C ILE A 76 12.41 -1.79 -7.25
N ASP A 77 12.75 -2.86 -6.53
CA ASP A 77 11.78 -3.84 -6.04
C ASP A 77 10.75 -3.19 -5.09
N PHE A 78 11.16 -2.23 -4.26
CA PHE A 78 10.25 -1.52 -3.33
C PHE A 78 9.31 -0.56 -4.04
N GLU A 79 9.70 -0.03 -5.21
CA GLU A 79 8.83 0.83 -6.01
C GLU A 79 7.81 0.05 -6.83
N GLU A 80 8.19 -1.14 -7.29
CA GLU A 80 7.34 -1.99 -8.11
C GLU A 80 6.33 -2.79 -7.28
N LEU A 81 6.79 -3.41 -6.19
CA LEU A 81 5.99 -4.32 -5.36
C LEU A 81 5.53 -3.68 -4.04
N GLY A 82 6.27 -2.70 -3.51
CA GLY A 82 6.02 -2.13 -2.18
C GLY A 82 6.58 -3.00 -1.04
N LEU A 83 6.84 -2.37 0.10
CA LEU A 83 7.48 -3.04 1.24
C LEU A 83 6.70 -4.26 1.76
N ILE A 84 5.37 -4.13 1.88
CA ILE A 84 4.53 -5.20 2.44
C ILE A 84 4.52 -6.43 1.53
N GLN A 85 4.53 -6.23 0.22
CA GLN A 85 4.58 -7.34 -0.73
C GLN A 85 5.93 -8.03 -0.70
N LEU A 86 7.02 -7.27 -0.64
CA LEU A 86 8.37 -7.83 -0.49
C LEU A 86 8.53 -8.65 0.80
N ILE A 87 7.96 -8.20 1.92
CA ILE A 87 7.96 -8.98 3.17
C ILE A 87 7.24 -10.32 3.00
N VAL A 88 6.15 -10.36 2.23
CA VAL A 88 5.42 -11.61 1.97
C VAL A 88 6.18 -12.54 1.03
N GLU A 89 6.83 -12.00 -0.01
CA GLU A 89 7.52 -12.77 -1.04
C GLU A 89 8.93 -13.22 -0.63
N LYS A 90 9.73 -12.32 -0.07
CA LYS A 90 11.14 -12.55 0.30
C LYS A 90 11.37 -12.75 1.81
N GLY A 91 10.42 -12.35 2.66
CA GLY A 91 10.59 -12.48 4.11
C GLY A 91 11.69 -11.58 4.66
N ASN A 92 12.62 -12.16 5.44
CA ASN A 92 13.69 -11.38 6.09
C ASN A 92 14.68 -10.79 5.09
N ASP A 93 14.84 -11.40 3.91
CA ASP A 93 15.73 -10.90 2.86
C ASP A 93 15.28 -9.51 2.37
N ALA A 94 13.97 -9.23 2.35
CA ALA A 94 13.45 -7.89 2.04
C ALA A 94 13.89 -6.85 3.08
N LEU A 95 14.05 -7.24 4.34
CA LEU A 95 14.48 -6.32 5.40
C LEU A 95 15.98 -6.01 5.30
N GLU A 96 16.76 -6.97 4.79
CA GLU A 96 18.20 -6.81 4.55
C GLU A 96 18.51 -5.89 3.35
N GLU A 97 17.54 -5.70 2.45
CA GLU A 97 17.60 -4.81 1.28
C GLU A 97 17.25 -3.35 1.60
N LEU A 98 16.74 -3.05 2.81
CA LEU A 98 16.43 -1.69 3.23
C LEU A 98 17.70 -0.84 3.45
N PRO A 99 17.60 0.51 3.30
CA PRO A 99 18.72 1.41 3.55
C PRO A 99 19.33 1.25 4.95
N ASP A 100 20.64 1.45 5.07
CA ASP A 100 21.39 1.27 6.32
C ASP A 100 20.82 2.08 7.50
N GLY A 101 20.30 3.29 7.25
CA GLY A 101 19.68 4.12 8.29
C GLY A 101 18.43 3.50 8.91
N ILE A 102 17.67 2.70 8.16
CA ILE A 102 16.50 1.95 8.65
C ILE A 102 16.97 0.59 9.20
N LYS A 103 17.82 -0.10 8.45
CA LYS A 103 18.30 -1.46 8.76
C LYS A 103 19.04 -1.56 10.09
N SER A 104 19.85 -0.54 10.41
CA SER A 104 20.67 -0.54 11.63
C SER A 104 19.90 -0.19 12.90
N ASN A 105 18.63 0.23 12.79
CA ASN A 105 17.82 0.69 13.90
C ASN A 105 16.50 -0.11 13.98
N PRO A 106 16.34 -1.04 14.94
CA PRO A 106 15.13 -1.85 15.08
C PRO A 106 13.84 -1.03 15.24
N GLU A 107 13.89 0.11 15.93
CA GLU A 107 12.75 1.00 16.07
C GLU A 107 12.38 1.66 14.73
N ALA A 108 13.36 2.17 13.99
CA ALA A 108 13.12 2.77 12.67
C ALA A 108 12.58 1.74 11.67
N MET A 109 13.09 0.50 11.72
CA MET A 109 12.59 -0.64 10.96
C MET A 109 11.12 -0.93 11.29
N ALA A 110 10.79 -1.03 12.59
CA ALA A 110 9.43 -1.29 13.02
C ALA A 110 8.48 -0.18 12.57
N GLU A 111 8.82 1.09 12.78
CA GLU A 111 8.00 2.23 12.34
C GLU A 111 7.79 2.24 10.83
N THR A 112 8.83 1.95 10.04
CA THR A 112 8.75 1.86 8.58
C THR A 112 7.75 0.79 8.14
N ILE A 113 7.83 -0.40 8.74
CA ILE A 113 6.89 -1.50 8.49
C ILE A 113 5.46 -1.11 8.89
N GLU A 114 5.29 -0.56 10.10
CA GLU A 114 4.00 -0.14 10.66
C GLU A 114 3.30 0.90 9.77
N ASN A 115 4.04 1.91 9.29
CA ASN A 115 3.52 2.95 8.41
C ASN A 115 3.10 2.40 7.05
N ASN A 116 3.95 1.58 6.42
CA ASN A 116 3.60 0.95 5.13
C ASN A 116 2.38 0.03 5.27
N MET A 117 2.30 -0.74 6.36
CA MET A 117 1.14 -1.61 6.61
C MET A 117 -0.13 -0.81 6.78
N ARG A 118 -0.09 0.24 7.62
CA ARG A 118 -1.25 1.12 7.87
C ARG A 118 -1.71 1.76 6.57
N LYS A 119 -0.78 2.21 5.73
CA LYS A 119 -1.10 2.75 4.41
C LYS A 119 -1.79 1.71 3.52
N THR A 120 -1.23 0.52 3.38
CA THR A 120 -1.87 -0.53 2.57
C THR A 120 -3.28 -0.85 3.07
N ILE A 121 -3.48 -0.88 4.39
CA ILE A 121 -4.81 -1.09 4.99
C ILE A 121 -5.77 0.06 4.64
N ILE A 122 -5.31 1.31 4.67
CA ILE A 122 -6.11 2.49 4.30
C ILE A 122 -6.45 2.48 2.81
N ASP A 123 -5.48 2.19 1.94
CA ASP A 123 -5.66 2.20 0.49
C ASP A 123 -6.64 1.11 0.04
N GLU A 124 -6.63 -0.05 0.69
CA GLU A 124 -7.55 -1.16 0.40
C GLU A 124 -8.89 -1.06 1.16
N ASN A 125 -9.01 -0.16 2.16
CA ASN A 125 -10.22 0.00 2.96
C ASN A 125 -11.50 0.22 2.14
N PRO A 126 -11.52 1.07 1.08
CA PRO A 126 -12.72 1.25 0.26
C PRO A 126 -13.23 -0.02 -0.41
N VAL A 127 -12.35 -1.02 -0.64
CA VAL A 127 -12.72 -2.28 -1.28
C VAL A 127 -13.46 -3.20 -0.31
N ASN A 128 -13.07 -3.23 0.96
CA ASN A 128 -13.77 -4.00 1.99
C ASN A 128 -13.57 -3.36 3.38
N PRO A 129 -14.38 -2.35 3.75
CA PRO A 129 -14.17 -1.57 4.96
C PRO A 129 -14.13 -2.42 6.23
N LYS A 130 -15.09 -3.34 6.41
CA LYS A 130 -15.14 -4.23 7.58
C LYS A 130 -13.98 -5.21 7.68
N TYR A 131 -13.44 -5.69 6.56
CA TYR A 131 -12.25 -6.53 6.59
C TYR A 131 -11.01 -5.74 7.02
N TYR A 132 -10.78 -4.58 6.41
CA TYR A 132 -9.60 -3.77 6.69
C TYR A 132 -9.66 -3.04 8.03
N GLU A 133 -10.84 -2.76 8.56
CA GLU A 133 -11.03 -2.33 9.96
C GLU A 133 -10.45 -3.37 10.94
N ARG A 134 -10.80 -4.65 10.78
CA ARG A 134 -10.22 -5.75 11.57
C ARG A 134 -8.70 -5.85 11.40
N MET A 135 -8.18 -5.64 10.19
CA MET A 135 -6.73 -5.64 9.98
C MET A 135 -6.04 -4.48 10.69
N SER A 136 -6.68 -3.30 10.73
CA SER A 136 -6.19 -2.14 11.49
C SER A 136 -6.15 -2.45 12.99
N GLU A 137 -7.20 -3.04 13.54
CA GLU A 137 -7.23 -3.44 14.96
C GLU A 137 -6.12 -4.46 15.29
N LEU A 138 -5.91 -5.45 14.40
CA LEU A 138 -4.81 -6.41 14.56
C LEU A 138 -3.44 -5.75 14.51
N LEU A 139 -3.25 -4.78 13.60
CA LEU A 139 -2.01 -4.01 13.54
C LEU A 139 -1.77 -3.23 14.83
N ASP A 140 -2.77 -2.50 15.30
CA ASP A 140 -2.68 -1.68 16.51
C ASP A 140 -2.37 -2.56 17.74
N ALA A 141 -2.99 -3.74 17.85
CA ALA A 141 -2.68 -4.70 18.90
C ALA A 141 -1.22 -5.20 18.85
N ILE A 142 -0.68 -5.52 17.67
CA ILE A 142 0.72 -5.93 17.50
C ILE A 142 1.68 -4.80 17.90
N ILE A 143 1.37 -3.56 17.53
CA ILE A 143 2.16 -2.37 17.87
C ILE A 143 2.17 -2.16 19.39
N GLU A 144 1.02 -2.28 20.05
CA GLU A 144 0.92 -2.16 21.50
C GLU A 144 1.70 -3.25 22.22
N GLU A 145 1.58 -4.52 21.79
CA GLU A 145 2.36 -5.63 22.35
C GLU A 145 3.87 -5.38 22.24
N ARG A 146 4.35 -4.87 21.09
CA ARG A 146 5.76 -4.52 20.89
C ARG A 146 6.20 -3.38 21.80
N ARG A 147 5.43 -2.28 21.84
CA ARG A 147 5.76 -1.09 22.67
C ARG A 147 5.79 -1.41 24.16
N ASN A 148 4.91 -2.29 24.60
CA ASN A 148 4.84 -2.78 25.98
C ASN A 148 5.82 -3.93 26.27
N GLN A 149 6.67 -4.31 25.30
CA GLN A 149 7.64 -5.41 25.42
C GLN A 149 7.01 -6.76 25.79
N VAL A 150 5.74 -6.96 25.43
CA VAL A 150 5.00 -8.22 25.65
C VAL A 150 5.53 -9.31 24.73
N ILE A 151 5.95 -8.92 23.51
CA ILE A 151 6.57 -9.80 22.52
C ILE A 151 7.99 -9.32 22.22
N ASN A 152 8.86 -10.26 21.86
CA ASN A 152 10.20 -9.91 21.38
C ASN A 152 10.18 -9.49 19.90
N TYR A 153 11.31 -8.98 19.40
CA TYR A 153 11.41 -8.48 18.03
C TYR A 153 11.18 -9.57 16.97
N GLN A 154 11.65 -10.80 17.21
CA GLN A 154 11.44 -11.92 16.28
C GLN A 154 9.95 -12.30 16.20
N GLU A 155 9.27 -12.37 17.34
CA GLU A 155 7.83 -12.62 17.42
C GLU A 155 7.02 -11.51 16.74
N TYR A 156 7.43 -10.25 16.93
CA TYR A 156 6.86 -9.10 16.22
C TYR A 156 6.94 -9.27 14.70
N LEU A 157 8.12 -9.60 14.16
CA LEU A 157 8.31 -9.79 12.71
C LEU A 157 7.43 -10.93 12.16
N GLU A 158 7.30 -12.04 12.89
CA GLU A 158 6.42 -13.14 12.47
C GLU A 158 4.94 -12.75 12.49
N LYS A 159 4.49 -12.01 13.51
CA LYS A 159 3.12 -11.49 13.58
C LYS A 159 2.83 -10.50 12.44
N ILE A 160 3.75 -9.58 12.17
CA ILE A 160 3.67 -8.67 11.02
C ILE A 160 3.60 -9.43 9.71
N LYS A 161 4.45 -10.44 9.50
CA LYS A 161 4.45 -11.24 8.27
C LYS A 161 3.14 -11.99 8.09
N SER A 162 2.57 -12.50 9.18
CA SER A 162 1.24 -13.10 9.16
C SER A 162 0.16 -12.09 8.78
N LEU A 163 0.18 -10.89 9.37
CA LEU A 163 -0.75 -9.81 9.04
C LEU A 163 -0.59 -9.35 7.58
N ALA A 164 0.64 -9.18 7.10
CA ALA A 164 0.96 -8.81 5.72
C ALA A 164 0.30 -9.76 4.71
N ARG A 165 0.36 -11.07 4.99
CA ARG A 165 -0.31 -12.08 4.15
C ARG A 165 -1.83 -11.90 4.16
N LYS A 166 -2.44 -11.58 5.30
CA LYS A 166 -3.89 -11.34 5.40
C LYS A 166 -4.33 -10.08 4.67
N VAL A 167 -3.53 -9.01 4.75
CA VAL A 167 -3.79 -7.74 4.07
C VAL A 167 -3.70 -7.90 2.55
N LEU A 168 -2.65 -8.57 2.04
CA LEU A 168 -2.45 -8.76 0.60
C LEU A 168 -3.24 -9.92 0.00
N ARG A 169 -3.55 -10.94 0.80
CA ARG A 169 -4.26 -12.15 0.34
C ARG A 169 -5.45 -12.47 1.27
N PRO A 170 -6.53 -11.67 1.23
CA PRO A 170 -7.72 -11.90 2.06
C PRO A 170 -8.37 -13.27 1.84
N GLN A 171 -8.16 -13.86 0.66
CA GLN A 171 -8.69 -15.17 0.29
C GLN A 171 -8.05 -16.33 1.06
N GLY A 172 -6.85 -16.13 1.60
CA GLY A 172 -6.06 -17.18 2.25
C GLY A 172 -6.23 -17.24 3.78
N ASP A 173 -7.13 -16.45 4.37
CA ASP A 173 -7.30 -16.47 5.83
C ASP A 173 -8.07 -17.71 6.29
N ALA A 174 -7.31 -18.78 6.57
CA ALA A 174 -7.84 -20.06 7.02
C ALA A 174 -8.63 -19.98 8.35
N LYS A 175 -8.48 -18.88 9.12
CA LYS A 175 -9.24 -18.69 10.38
C LYS A 175 -10.62 -18.10 10.18
N ASN A 176 -10.91 -17.52 9.02
CA ASN A 176 -12.23 -17.00 8.67
C ASN A 176 -12.63 -17.46 7.26
N PRO A 177 -12.83 -18.78 7.06
CA PRO A 177 -13.18 -19.30 5.75
C PRO A 177 -14.56 -18.79 5.33
N TYR A 178 -14.60 -18.09 4.20
CA TYR A 178 -15.87 -17.71 3.59
C TYR A 178 -16.67 -18.96 3.17
N PRO A 179 -18.02 -18.92 3.27
CA PRO A 179 -18.87 -19.97 2.70
C PRO A 179 -18.57 -20.19 1.21
N THR A 180 -18.83 -21.39 0.70
CA THR A 180 -18.52 -21.75 -0.70
C THR A 180 -19.24 -20.88 -1.73
N SER A 181 -20.38 -20.28 -1.38
CA SER A 181 -21.11 -19.37 -2.26
C SER A 181 -20.49 -17.97 -2.35
N ILE A 182 -19.62 -17.61 -1.39
CA ILE A 182 -18.93 -16.32 -1.27
C ILE A 182 -17.55 -16.43 -1.96
N ASP A 183 -17.62 -16.67 -3.26
CA ASP A 183 -16.51 -17.07 -4.12
C ASP A 183 -15.77 -15.90 -4.79
N THR A 184 -16.38 -14.71 -4.83
CA THR A 184 -15.79 -13.50 -5.43
C THR A 184 -15.37 -12.47 -4.38
N GLN A 185 -14.51 -11.53 -4.77
CA GLN A 185 -14.09 -10.41 -3.91
C GLN A 185 -15.30 -9.53 -3.53
N ALA A 186 -16.14 -9.22 -4.51
CA ALA A 186 -17.34 -8.43 -4.27
C ALA A 186 -18.31 -9.08 -3.28
N LYS A 187 -18.55 -10.39 -3.39
CA LYS A 187 -19.39 -11.11 -2.42
C LYS A 187 -18.79 -11.13 -1.03
N ARG A 188 -17.46 -11.23 -0.89
CA ARG A 188 -16.78 -11.17 0.41
C ARG A 188 -16.92 -9.80 1.06
N ALA A 189 -16.76 -8.75 0.25
CA ALA A 189 -17.00 -7.39 0.70
C ALA A 189 -18.44 -7.22 1.18
N LEU A 190 -19.43 -7.67 0.39
CA LEU A 190 -20.83 -7.65 0.81
C LEU A 190 -21.04 -8.45 2.11
N PHE A 191 -20.55 -9.68 2.18
CA PHE A 191 -20.68 -10.56 3.35
C PHE A 191 -20.10 -9.92 4.62
N ASP A 192 -18.88 -9.41 4.58
CA ASP A 192 -18.23 -8.77 5.73
C ASP A 192 -18.97 -7.50 6.19
N ASN A 193 -19.55 -6.75 5.25
CA ASN A 193 -20.24 -5.49 5.53
C ASN A 193 -21.75 -5.66 5.81
N LEU A 194 -22.30 -6.88 5.65
CA LEU A 194 -23.70 -7.23 5.90
C LEU A 194 -23.83 -8.26 7.02
N GLU A 195 -23.05 -8.08 8.09
CA GLU A 195 -23.11 -8.91 9.31
C GLU A 195 -22.89 -10.42 9.06
N SER A 196 -22.14 -10.78 8.02
CA SER A 196 -21.91 -12.18 7.63
C SER A 196 -23.18 -12.93 7.19
N ASP A 197 -24.19 -12.23 6.67
CA ASP A 197 -25.38 -12.85 6.08
C ASP A 197 -25.09 -13.33 4.64
N GLU A 198 -24.86 -14.63 4.50
CA GLU A 198 -24.59 -15.29 3.21
C GLU A 198 -25.74 -15.13 2.20
N VAL A 199 -26.98 -15.20 2.67
CA VAL A 199 -28.16 -15.16 1.79
C VAL A 199 -28.32 -13.75 1.23
N LEU A 200 -28.24 -12.74 2.11
CA LEU A 200 -28.36 -11.34 1.72
C LEU A 200 -27.22 -10.91 0.80
N ALA A 201 -25.97 -11.28 1.11
CA ALA A 201 -24.81 -10.96 0.28
C ALA A 201 -24.96 -11.49 -1.15
N ASN A 202 -25.40 -12.74 -1.30
CA ASN A 202 -25.64 -13.34 -2.63
C ASN A 202 -26.82 -12.69 -3.37
N LYS A 203 -27.91 -12.33 -2.67
CA LYS A 203 -29.04 -11.62 -3.27
C LYS A 203 -28.64 -10.25 -3.81
N ILE A 204 -27.90 -9.48 -3.02
CA ILE A 204 -27.43 -8.15 -3.41
C ILE A 204 -26.43 -8.25 -4.56
N ASP A 205 -25.48 -9.20 -4.53
CA ASP A 205 -24.56 -9.45 -5.66
C ASP A 205 -25.33 -9.74 -6.96
N ALA A 206 -26.33 -10.63 -6.89
CA ALA A 206 -27.16 -10.95 -8.05
C ALA A 206 -27.91 -9.71 -8.57
N ALA A 207 -28.56 -8.95 -7.69
CA ALA A 207 -29.28 -7.73 -8.06
C ALA A 207 -28.36 -6.72 -8.77
N ILE A 208 -27.17 -6.46 -8.23
CA ILE A 208 -26.20 -5.56 -8.85
C ILE A 208 -25.81 -6.09 -10.24
N ARG A 209 -25.46 -7.38 -10.36
CA ARG A 209 -25.03 -7.97 -11.64
C ARG A 209 -26.12 -7.94 -12.71
N TYR A 210 -27.38 -8.15 -12.34
CA TYR A 210 -28.50 -8.12 -13.29
C TYR A 210 -28.93 -6.71 -13.69
N THR A 211 -28.80 -5.75 -12.77
CA THR A 211 -29.24 -4.37 -13.01
C THR A 211 -28.14 -3.48 -13.61
N LYS A 212 -26.86 -3.78 -13.39
CA LYS A 212 -25.77 -2.92 -13.84
C LYS A 212 -25.75 -2.75 -15.36
N LYS A 213 -25.55 -1.52 -15.80
CA LYS A 213 -25.30 -1.15 -17.20
C LYS A 213 -23.84 -0.74 -17.35
N ALA A 214 -23.33 -0.73 -18.58
CA ALA A 214 -21.99 -0.21 -18.84
C ALA A 214 -21.86 1.24 -18.33
N ASP A 215 -20.70 1.57 -17.76
CA ASP A 215 -20.38 2.90 -17.24
C ASP A 215 -21.48 3.44 -16.31
N TRP A 216 -21.88 2.64 -15.32
CA TRP A 216 -22.90 3.03 -14.35
C TRP A 216 -22.36 3.90 -13.23
N VAL A 217 -21.09 3.71 -12.85
CA VAL A 217 -20.44 4.49 -11.81
C VAL A 217 -20.32 5.95 -12.25
N GLY A 218 -20.85 6.88 -11.44
CA GLY A 218 -20.92 8.30 -11.77
C GLY A 218 -22.15 8.72 -12.58
N ASP A 219 -22.94 7.79 -13.10
CA ASP A 219 -24.23 8.10 -13.74
C ASP A 219 -25.35 8.04 -12.70
N ARG A 220 -25.88 9.21 -12.34
CA ARG A 220 -26.90 9.35 -11.29
C ARG A 220 -28.15 8.49 -11.53
N PHE A 221 -28.56 8.26 -12.78
CA PHE A 221 -29.76 7.49 -13.07
C PHE A 221 -29.48 5.98 -12.95
N LYS A 222 -28.34 5.52 -13.48
CA LYS A 222 -27.95 4.10 -13.39
C LYS A 222 -27.60 3.70 -11.95
N GLU A 223 -26.89 4.56 -11.21
CA GLU A 223 -26.63 4.35 -9.77
C GLU A 223 -27.94 4.24 -8.97
N ARG A 224 -28.93 5.09 -9.27
CA ARG A 224 -30.24 5.04 -8.62
C ARG A 224 -31.03 3.77 -8.96
N GLU A 225 -30.91 3.28 -10.19
CA GLU A 225 -31.54 2.02 -10.62
C GLU A 225 -30.99 0.84 -9.81
N ILE A 226 -29.66 0.75 -9.66
CA ILE A 226 -29.01 -0.27 -8.84
C ILE A 226 -29.37 -0.10 -7.35
N ALA A 227 -29.36 1.13 -6.82
CA ALA A 227 -29.76 1.38 -5.44
C ALA A 227 -31.21 0.95 -5.14
N ASN A 228 -32.11 1.06 -6.13
CA ASN A 228 -33.47 0.56 -5.99
C ASN A 228 -33.52 -0.97 -5.98
N ALA A 229 -32.79 -1.64 -6.87
CA ALA A 229 -32.70 -3.10 -6.90
C ALA A 229 -32.12 -3.66 -5.58
N ILE A 230 -31.06 -3.03 -5.04
CA ILE A 230 -30.50 -3.39 -3.73
C ILE A 230 -31.55 -3.21 -2.63
N ARG A 231 -32.33 -2.12 -2.64
CA ARG A 231 -33.37 -1.85 -1.64
C ARG A 231 -34.48 -2.89 -1.66
N GLU A 232 -34.87 -3.37 -2.83
CA GLU A 232 -35.89 -4.41 -2.96
C GLU A 232 -35.40 -5.74 -2.37
N GLU A 233 -34.16 -6.15 -2.66
CA GLU A 233 -33.59 -7.38 -2.10
C GLU A 233 -33.28 -7.29 -0.60
N ALA A 234 -32.90 -6.10 -0.12
CA ALA A 234 -32.66 -5.82 1.29
C ALA A 234 -33.95 -5.53 2.08
N ALA A 235 -35.14 -5.72 1.49
CA ALA A 235 -36.40 -5.49 2.18
C ALA A 235 -36.52 -6.39 3.43
N GLY A 236 -36.72 -5.76 4.59
CA GLY A 236 -36.77 -6.45 5.88
C GLY A 236 -35.44 -6.52 6.63
N TYR A 237 -34.34 -6.07 6.01
CA TYR A 237 -33.04 -5.92 6.66
C TYR A 237 -32.78 -4.45 7.03
N ASN A 238 -32.01 -4.23 8.09
CA ASN A 238 -31.55 -2.90 8.48
C ASN A 238 -30.21 -2.61 7.79
N VAL A 239 -30.27 -2.19 6.52
CA VAL A 239 -29.08 -1.98 5.67
C VAL A 239 -29.05 -0.55 5.16
N ASP A 240 -27.88 0.08 5.27
CA ASP A 240 -27.62 1.36 4.60
C ASP A 240 -27.37 1.15 3.11
N ILE A 241 -28.38 1.44 2.30
CA ILE A 241 -28.33 1.29 0.84
C ILE A 241 -27.24 2.17 0.21
N ALA A 242 -26.97 3.35 0.78
CA ALA A 242 -25.93 4.23 0.26
C ALA A 242 -24.54 3.62 0.51
N ALA A 243 -24.31 3.07 1.69
CA ALA A 243 -23.06 2.37 2.01
C ALA A 243 -22.84 1.15 1.11
N VAL A 244 -23.89 0.34 0.87
CA VAL A 244 -23.79 -0.83 -0.02
C VAL A 244 -23.55 -0.41 -1.47
N LEU A 245 -24.16 0.68 -1.94
CA LEU A 245 -23.91 1.21 -3.28
C LEU A 245 -22.46 1.68 -3.43
N GLU A 246 -21.92 2.41 -2.45
CA GLU A 246 -20.51 2.82 -2.46
C GLU A 246 -19.58 1.61 -2.42
N LEU A 247 -19.91 0.59 -1.63
CA LEU A 247 -19.15 -0.67 -1.63
C LEU A 247 -19.13 -1.31 -3.01
N ALA A 248 -20.27 -1.35 -3.70
CA ALA A 248 -20.39 -1.87 -5.05
C ALA A 248 -19.56 -1.07 -6.07
N LYS A 249 -19.54 0.27 -5.96
CA LYS A 249 -18.74 1.15 -6.82
C LYS A 249 -17.24 0.89 -6.71
N ASN A 250 -16.77 0.37 -5.57
CA ASN A 250 -15.37 0.03 -5.33
C ASN A 250 -14.98 -1.39 -5.77
N GLN A 251 -15.91 -2.21 -6.26
CA GLN A 251 -15.60 -3.56 -6.73
C GLN A 251 -15.27 -3.60 -8.22
N ARG A 252 -14.15 -4.23 -8.58
CA ARG A 252 -13.79 -4.51 -9.97
C ARG A 252 -14.79 -5.44 -10.68
N ASP A 253 -15.38 -6.37 -9.93
CA ASP A 253 -16.43 -7.28 -10.41
C ASP A 253 -17.65 -6.58 -11.02
N TYR A 254 -17.92 -5.33 -10.61
CA TYR A 254 -19.11 -4.59 -11.00
C TYR A 254 -18.85 -3.46 -11.99
N GLN A 255 -17.59 -3.14 -12.29
CA GLN A 255 -17.26 -2.16 -13.34
C GLN A 255 -17.76 -2.63 -14.72
#